data_AF-A0A3D3J0G3-F1
#
_entry.id   AF-A0A3D3J0G3-F1
#
_cell.length_a   1.000
_cell.length_b   1.000
_cell.length_c   1.000
_cell.angle_alpha   90.00
_cell.angle_beta   90.00
_cell.angle_gamma   90.00
#
_symmetry.space_group_name_H-M   'P 1'
#
loop_
_entity.id
_entity.type
_entity.pdbx_description
1 polymer ?
#
loop_
_entity_poly.entity_id
_entity_poly.type
_entity_poly.pdbx_seq_one_letter_code
_entity_poly.pdbx_strand_id
1 'polypeptide(L)'
;MDRQSIDQIRDEFDAQIRRFLSLGFTNMHIDSHHHVHTNYPVFTALKELGTKYDLDYIRLSRNLYKGGSLPNRIYKSFFNARVKKLAGSTSDLFGSYKDFISYPREELKALINSKTIEIMIHPMYGEDRALMDTDIPISEEIFDIAGL
;
A
#
# COMPACT_ATOMS: atom_id res chain seq x y z
N MET A 1 -12.27 -6.16 -18.42
CA MET A 1 -13.19 -5.14 -17.90
C MET A 1 -13.43 -4.16 -19.02
N ASP A 2 -14.69 -3.83 -19.30
CA ASP A 2 -15.04 -2.91 -20.38
C ASP A 2 -14.90 -1.45 -19.94
N ARG A 3 -15.08 -0.54 -20.89
CA ARG A 3 -14.97 0.91 -20.64
C ARG A 3 -16.03 1.40 -19.66
N GLN A 4 -17.26 0.92 -19.80
CA GLN A 4 -18.37 1.32 -18.93
C GLN A 4 -18.08 1.01 -17.46
N SER A 5 -17.54 -0.18 -17.17
CA SER A 5 -17.16 -0.57 -15.81
C SER A 5 -16.05 0.33 -15.26
N ILE A 6 -15.07 0.71 -16.08
CA ILE A 6 -13.98 1.60 -15.67
C ILE A 6 -14.53 3.00 -15.37
N ASP A 7 -15.43 3.52 -16.21
CA ASP A 7 -16.09 4.81 -15.99
C ASP A 7 -16.89 4.81 -14.67
N GLN A 8 -17.64 3.74 -14.38
CA GLN A 8 -18.37 3.59 -13.12
C GLN A 8 -17.44 3.55 -11.90
N ILE A 9 -16.31 2.82 -11.99
CA ILE A 9 -15.31 2.79 -10.91
C ILE A 9 -14.73 4.18 -10.69
N ARG A 10 -14.46 4.92 -11.77
CA ARG A 10 -13.97 6.30 -11.67
C ARG A 10 -14.99 7.20 -10.99
N ASP A 11 -16.25 7.13 -11.38
CA ASP A 11 -17.32 7.95 -10.80
C ASP A 11 -17.50 7.66 -9.30
N GLU A 12 -17.34 6.40 -8.88
CA GLU A 12 -17.33 5.99 -7.47
C GLU A 12 -16.10 6.53 -6.72
N PHE A 13 -14.89 6.40 -7.29
CA PHE A 13 -13.69 7.00 -6.68
C PHE A 13 -13.83 8.52 -6.53
N ASP A 14 -14.37 9.19 -7.54
CA ASP A 14 -14.62 10.62 -7.52
C ASP A 14 -15.61 11.02 -6.41
N ALA A 15 -16.65 10.22 -6.18
CA ALA A 15 -17.59 10.40 -5.09
C ALA A 15 -16.91 10.22 -3.72
N GLN A 16 -16.09 9.18 -3.55
CA GLN A 16 -15.35 8.93 -2.30
C GLN A 16 -14.34 10.05 -1.99
N ILE A 17 -13.58 10.51 -2.97
CA ILE A 17 -12.61 11.61 -2.80
C ILE A 17 -13.34 12.91 -2.43
N ARG A 18 -14.44 13.25 -3.13
CA ARG A 18 -15.24 14.42 -2.77
C ARG A 18 -15.79 14.33 -1.35
N ARG A 19 -16.24 13.14 -0.93
CA ARG A 19 -16.71 12.93 0.43
C ARG A 19 -15.58 13.13 1.44
N PHE A 20 -14.40 12.56 1.20
CA PHE A 20 -13.22 12.74 2.04
C PHE A 20 -12.84 14.22 2.21
N LEU A 21 -12.73 14.96 1.11
CA LEU A 21 -12.41 16.39 1.11
C LEU A 21 -13.50 17.22 1.82
N SER A 22 -14.78 16.86 1.67
CA SER A 22 -15.89 17.55 2.36
C SER A 22 -15.83 17.47 3.88
N LEU A 23 -15.08 16.50 4.43
CA LEU A 23 -14.85 16.35 5.87
C LEU A 23 -13.69 17.24 6.37
N GLY A 24 -13.04 18.00 5.48
CA GLY A 24 -11.93 18.89 5.81
C GLY A 24 -10.56 18.21 5.82
N PHE A 25 -10.48 16.94 5.40
CA PHE A 25 -9.20 16.25 5.27
C PHE A 25 -8.47 16.69 4.01
N THR A 26 -7.15 16.89 4.13
CA THR A 26 -6.29 17.36 3.02
C THR A 26 -5.27 16.32 2.58
N ASN A 27 -4.83 15.45 3.48
CA ASN A 27 -3.78 14.47 3.17
C ASN A 27 -4.37 13.26 2.44
N MET A 28 -4.19 13.21 1.12
CA MET A 28 -4.78 12.17 0.27
C MET A 28 -3.82 11.01 0.05
N HIS A 29 -3.99 9.97 0.87
CA HIS A 29 -3.37 8.67 0.68
C HIS A 29 -4.39 7.69 0.10
N ILE A 30 -4.17 7.23 -1.13
CA ILE A 30 -5.05 6.25 -1.78
C ILE A 30 -4.53 4.83 -1.58
N ASP A 31 -5.34 4.02 -0.94
CA ASP A 31 -5.24 2.56 -0.90
C ASP A 31 -6.63 1.94 -1.08
N SER A 32 -6.75 0.63 -0.90
CA SER A 32 -8.05 -0.02 -0.90
C SER A 32 -8.01 -1.32 -0.12
N HIS A 33 -9.15 -1.68 0.48
CA HIS A 33 -9.36 -3.03 1.00
C HIS A 33 -9.14 -4.07 -0.11
N HIS A 34 -8.60 -5.24 0.25
CA HIS A 34 -8.17 -6.29 -0.68
C HIS A 34 -7.22 -5.86 -1.81
N HIS A 35 -6.59 -4.67 -1.71
CA HIS A 35 -5.67 -4.15 -2.73
C HIS A 35 -6.28 -4.06 -4.15
N VAL A 36 -7.60 -3.91 -4.27
CA VAL A 36 -8.30 -3.78 -5.56
C VAL A 36 -7.77 -2.64 -6.44
N HIS A 37 -7.25 -1.56 -5.86
CA HIS A 37 -6.58 -0.47 -6.60
C HIS A 37 -5.37 -0.94 -7.42
N THR A 38 -4.78 -2.09 -7.08
CA THR A 38 -3.64 -2.66 -7.83
C THR A 38 -4.07 -3.42 -9.08
N ASN A 39 -5.38 -3.60 -9.31
CA ASN A 39 -5.91 -4.15 -10.54
C ASN A 39 -5.86 -3.09 -11.66
N TYR A 40 -5.30 -3.43 -12.81
CA TYR A 40 -4.96 -2.46 -13.85
C TYR A 40 -6.16 -1.63 -14.37
N PRO A 41 -7.37 -2.19 -14.60
CA PRO A 41 -8.55 -1.40 -14.94
C PRO A 41 -8.97 -0.42 -13.82
N VAL A 42 -8.86 -0.84 -12.56
CA VAL A 42 -9.17 0.02 -11.39
C VAL A 42 -8.15 1.15 -11.29
N PHE A 43 -6.86 0.85 -11.49
CA PHE A 43 -5.81 1.86 -11.55
C PHE A 43 -6.00 2.85 -12.70
N THR A 44 -6.54 2.38 -13.83
CA THR A 44 -6.83 3.25 -14.99
C THR A 44 -7.90 4.28 -14.63
N ALA A 45 -8.95 3.87 -13.91
CA ALA A 45 -9.95 4.80 -13.37
C ALA A 45 -9.32 5.82 -12.40
N LEU A 46 -8.45 5.37 -11.48
CA LEU A 46 -7.76 6.25 -10.53
C LEU A 46 -6.83 7.26 -11.23
N LYS A 47 -6.17 6.85 -12.32
CA LYS A 47 -5.22 7.70 -13.05
C LYS A 47 -5.84 8.99 -13.57
N GLU A 48 -7.08 8.95 -14.05
CA GLU A 48 -7.78 10.15 -14.54
C GLU A 48 -8.07 11.14 -13.41
N LEU A 49 -8.29 10.63 -12.19
CA LEU A 49 -8.53 11.44 -11.00
C LEU A 49 -7.25 11.99 -10.39
N GLY A 50 -6.10 11.34 -10.63
CA GLY A 50 -4.78 11.78 -10.16
C GLY A 50 -4.48 13.24 -10.50
N THR A 51 -4.74 13.66 -11.73
CA THR A 51 -4.55 15.06 -12.14
C THR A 51 -5.63 16.00 -11.59
N LYS A 52 -6.87 15.52 -11.43
CA LYS A 52 -7.99 16.33 -10.95
C LYS A 52 -7.83 16.74 -9.49
N TYR A 53 -7.31 15.83 -8.68
CA TYR A 53 -7.22 16.00 -7.23
C TYR A 53 -5.80 16.21 -6.72
N ASP A 54 -4.78 16.16 -7.58
CA ASP A 54 -3.37 16.22 -7.19
C ASP A 54 -3.04 15.17 -6.11
N LEU A 55 -3.23 13.89 -6.46
CA LEU A 55 -3.06 12.81 -5.49
C LEU A 55 -1.61 12.73 -4.99
N ASP A 56 -1.41 13.12 -3.74
CA ASP A 56 -0.11 13.14 -3.08
C ASP A 56 0.52 11.75 -2.97
N TYR A 57 -0.30 10.75 -2.65
CA TYR A 57 0.20 9.41 -2.35
C TYR A 57 -0.73 8.31 -2.85
N ILE A 58 -0.16 7.31 -3.51
CA ILE A 58 -0.85 6.07 -3.89
C ILE A 58 0.01 4.90 -3.42
N ARG A 59 -0.58 3.98 -2.66
CA ARG A 59 0.09 2.78 -2.17
C ARG A 59 0.57 1.89 -3.33
N LEU A 60 1.78 1.35 -3.20
CA LEU A 60 2.32 0.38 -4.15
C LEU A 60 1.62 -0.99 -4.06
N SER A 61 1.70 -1.77 -5.13
CA SER A 61 1.49 -3.20 -5.02
C SER A 61 2.65 -3.84 -4.27
N ARG A 62 2.31 -4.82 -3.42
CA ARG A 62 3.18 -5.50 -2.47
C ARG A 62 4.50 -5.99 -3.12
N ASN A 63 5.59 -5.28 -2.83
CA ASN A 63 6.94 -5.53 -3.36
C ASN A 63 8.00 -5.79 -2.27
N LEU A 64 7.63 -5.69 -0.98
CA LEU A 64 8.44 -6.23 0.13
C LEU A 64 8.34 -7.77 0.19
N TYR A 65 7.24 -8.34 -0.25
CA TYR A 65 7.06 -9.79 -0.32
C TYR A 65 8.00 -10.44 -1.35
N LYS A 66 8.81 -11.41 -0.92
CA LYS A 66 9.79 -12.14 -1.77
C LYS A 66 9.21 -13.31 -2.58
N GLY A 67 7.92 -13.64 -2.47
CA GLY A 67 7.33 -14.80 -3.15
C GLY A 67 6.49 -14.48 -4.41
N GLY A 68 5.67 -15.45 -4.82
CA GLY A 68 4.76 -15.36 -5.98
C GLY A 68 5.40 -15.81 -7.30
N SER A 69 4.55 -16.01 -8.32
CA SER A 69 5.00 -16.43 -9.65
C SER A 69 5.73 -15.29 -10.39
N LEU A 70 6.61 -15.64 -11.33
CA LEU A 70 7.34 -14.65 -12.14
C LEU A 70 6.41 -13.67 -12.88
N PRO A 71 5.30 -14.11 -13.52
CA PRO A 71 4.36 -13.18 -14.15
C PRO A 71 3.75 -12.18 -13.16
N ASN A 72 3.42 -12.63 -11.94
CA ASN A 72 2.90 -11.75 -10.89
C ASN A 72 3.93 -10.68 -10.50
N ARG A 73 5.20 -11.06 -10.34
CA ARG A 73 6.29 -10.12 -10.01
C ARG A 73 6.49 -9.07 -11.11
N ILE A 74 6.42 -9.49 -12.38
CA ILE A 74 6.51 -8.57 -13.53
C ILE A 74 5.33 -7.59 -13.52
N TYR A 75 4.10 -8.10 -13.34
CA TYR A 75 2.90 -7.27 -13.26
C TYR A 75 3.01 -6.21 -12.15
N LYS A 76 3.39 -6.62 -10.94
CA LYS A 76 3.57 -5.71 -9.80
C LYS A 76 4.64 -4.64 -10.05
N SER A 77 5.76 -5.03 -10.64
CA SER A 77 6.83 -4.09 -11.01
C SER A 77 6.33 -3.02 -11.99
N PHE A 78 5.58 -3.44 -13.01
CA PHE A 78 5.00 -2.56 -14.01
C PHE A 78 3.90 -1.64 -13.45
N PHE A 79 3.09 -2.14 -12.51
CA PHE A 79 2.12 -1.33 -11.77
C PHE A 79 2.84 -0.30 -10.88
N ASN A 80 3.81 -0.72 -10.06
CA ASN A 80 4.55 0.18 -9.16
C ASN A 80 5.29 1.28 -9.93
N ALA A 81 5.86 0.94 -11.11
CA ALA A 81 6.49 1.93 -11.97
C ALA A 81 5.50 2.97 -12.54
N ARG A 82 4.21 2.62 -12.73
CA ARG A 82 3.18 3.59 -13.11
C ARG A 82 2.75 4.46 -11.96
N VAL A 83 2.56 3.87 -10.78
CA VAL A 83 2.22 4.61 -9.56
C VAL A 83 3.27 5.68 -9.29
N LYS A 84 4.57 5.31 -9.33
CA LYS A 84 5.70 6.24 -9.15
C LYS A 84 5.77 7.38 -10.18
N LYS A 85 5.15 7.23 -11.34
CA LYS A 85 5.07 8.28 -12.37
C LYS A 85 3.84 9.17 -12.23
N LEU A 86 2.83 8.69 -11.50
CA LEU A 86 1.53 9.35 -11.37
C LEU A 86 1.42 10.13 -10.06
N ALA A 87 1.79 9.51 -8.94
CA ALA A 87 1.68 10.10 -7.61
C ALA A 87 2.84 11.07 -7.34
N GLY A 88 2.58 12.14 -6.60
CA GLY A 88 3.62 13.08 -6.16
C GLY A 88 4.65 12.43 -5.23
N SER A 89 4.21 11.46 -4.43
CA SER A 89 5.02 10.68 -3.50
C SER A 89 4.51 9.23 -3.38
N THR A 90 5.40 8.32 -2.96
CA THR A 90 5.09 6.94 -2.58
C THR A 90 6.26 6.36 -1.78
N SER A 91 6.00 5.33 -0.97
CA SER A 91 7.07 4.52 -0.37
C SER A 91 7.93 3.82 -1.43
N ASP A 92 9.15 3.44 -1.05
CA ASP A 92 9.99 2.56 -1.87
C ASP A 92 9.46 1.12 -1.86
N LEU A 93 9.03 0.68 -0.68
CA LEU A 93 8.60 -0.69 -0.39
C LEU A 93 7.26 -0.69 0.35
N PHE A 94 6.38 -1.61 -0.04
CA PHE A 94 5.12 -1.90 0.63
C PHE A 94 4.97 -3.39 0.92
N GLY A 95 4.58 -3.73 2.14
CA GLY A 95 4.40 -5.10 2.61
C GLY A 95 3.43 -5.21 3.79
N SER A 96 3.07 -6.43 4.17
CA SER A 96 2.43 -6.65 5.49
C SER A 96 3.49 -6.76 6.58
N TYR A 97 3.07 -6.71 7.84
CA TYR A 97 3.94 -6.98 8.98
C TYR A 97 4.68 -8.32 8.83
N LYS A 98 3.96 -9.40 8.46
CA LYS A 98 4.58 -10.69 8.14
C LYS A 98 5.72 -10.61 7.12
N ASP A 99 5.61 -9.80 6.07
CA ASP A 99 6.72 -9.64 5.12
C ASP A 99 7.90 -9.00 5.82
N PHE A 100 7.64 -7.92 6.56
CA PHE A 100 8.66 -7.11 7.22
C PHE A 100 9.49 -7.95 8.19
N ILE A 101 8.84 -8.72 9.06
CA ILE A 101 9.52 -9.56 10.06
C ILE A 101 10.18 -10.82 9.48
N SER A 102 9.86 -11.18 8.23
CA SER A 102 10.48 -12.32 7.56
C SER A 102 11.90 -12.04 7.05
N TYR A 103 12.31 -10.77 7.03
CA TYR A 103 13.65 -10.38 6.62
C TYR A 103 14.68 -10.68 7.72
N PRO A 104 15.87 -11.19 7.36
CA PRO A 104 16.99 -11.24 8.30
C PRO A 104 17.31 -9.85 8.84
N ARG A 105 17.68 -9.77 10.13
CA ARG A 105 17.90 -8.50 10.86
C ARG A 105 18.81 -7.53 10.12
N GLU A 106 19.94 -8.00 9.60
CA GLU A 106 20.92 -7.17 8.89
C GLU A 106 20.38 -6.64 7.55
N GLU A 107 19.62 -7.45 6.80
CA GLU A 107 18.97 -6.98 5.57
C GLU A 107 17.92 -5.92 5.89
N LEU A 108 17.11 -6.15 6.93
CA LEU A 108 16.08 -5.21 7.35
C LEU A 108 16.69 -3.87 7.78
N LYS A 109 17.77 -3.91 8.57
CA LYS A 109 18.52 -2.73 8.99
C LYS A 109 19.08 -1.94 7.81
N ALA A 110 19.61 -2.63 6.79
CA ALA A 110 20.06 -1.97 5.56
C ALA A 110 18.90 -1.32 4.79
N LEU A 111 17.74 -1.97 4.73
CA LEU A 111 16.56 -1.44 4.05
C LEU A 111 16.01 -0.20 4.75
N ILE A 112 15.75 -0.23 6.06
CA ILE A 112 15.18 0.92 6.79
C ILE A 112 16.09 2.16 6.75
N ASN A 113 17.41 1.97 6.65
CA ASN A 113 18.38 3.07 6.57
C ASN A 113 18.46 3.70 5.18
N SER A 114 17.92 3.06 4.14
CA SER A 114 18.10 3.49 2.74
C SER A 114 16.79 3.64 1.96
N LYS A 115 15.68 3.16 2.51
CA LYS A 115 14.37 3.06 1.85
C LYS A 115 13.25 3.42 2.81
N THR A 116 12.23 4.07 2.26
CA THR A 116 10.95 4.26 2.95
C THR A 116 10.11 2.98 2.81
N ILE A 117 9.63 2.45 3.93
CA ILE A 117 8.86 1.20 3.96
C ILE A 117 7.49 1.48 4.56
N GLU A 118 6.44 1.24 3.79
CA GLU A 118 5.06 1.25 4.26
C GLU A 118 4.65 -0.17 4.69
N ILE A 119 4.23 -0.32 5.94
CA ILE A 119 3.84 -1.60 6.53
C ILE A 119 2.33 -1.59 6.78
N MET A 120 1.62 -2.51 6.14
CA MET A 120 0.23 -2.79 6.43
C MET A 120 0.11 -3.66 7.67
N ILE A 121 -0.70 -3.18 8.63
CA ILE A 121 -1.04 -3.87 9.87
C ILE A 121 -2.56 -4.06 9.97
N HIS A 122 -2.97 -5.13 10.62
CA HIS A 122 -4.32 -5.51 11.02
C HIS A 122 -4.31 -5.75 12.54
N PRO A 123 -4.22 -4.66 13.32
CA PRO A 123 -4.07 -4.77 14.76
C PRO A 123 -5.33 -5.41 15.37
N MET A 124 -5.12 -6.41 16.20
CA MET A 124 -6.16 -7.05 17.01
C MET A 124 -5.59 -7.53 18.34
N TYR A 125 -6.48 -7.78 19.30
CA TYR A 125 -6.10 -8.41 20.56
C TYR A 125 -6.31 -9.92 20.49
N GLY A 126 -5.29 -10.69 20.86
CA GLY A 126 -5.39 -12.13 21.06
C GLY A 126 -6.15 -12.50 22.34
N GLU A 127 -6.30 -13.80 22.60
CA GLU A 127 -7.01 -14.32 23.78
C GLU A 127 -6.41 -13.83 25.11
N ASP A 128 -5.08 -13.66 25.14
CA ASP A 128 -4.31 -13.15 26.28
C ASP A 128 -4.22 -11.61 26.33
N ARG A 129 -4.97 -10.91 25.48
CA ARG A 129 -4.88 -9.45 25.25
C ARG A 129 -3.51 -8.99 24.74
N ALA A 130 -2.68 -9.88 24.20
CA ALA A 130 -1.51 -9.46 23.45
C ALA A 130 -1.94 -8.75 22.15
N LEU A 131 -1.22 -7.69 21.78
CA LEU A 131 -1.43 -7.01 20.50
C LEU A 131 -0.84 -7.86 19.37
N MET A 132 -1.62 -8.12 18.33
CA MET A 132 -1.27 -8.97 17.20
C MET A 132 -1.57 -8.29 15.85
N ASP A 133 -0.81 -8.64 14.81
CA ASP A 133 -1.19 -8.46 13.41
C ASP A 133 -1.78 -9.77 12.89
N THR A 134 -3.11 -9.84 12.80
CA THR A 134 -3.83 -11.09 12.50
C THR A 134 -3.50 -12.22 13.51
N ASP A 135 -2.52 -13.05 13.22
CA ASP A 135 -2.10 -14.22 14.01
C ASP A 135 -0.67 -14.10 14.55
N ILE A 136 0.00 -12.96 14.31
CA ILE A 136 1.40 -12.74 14.65
C ILE A 136 1.48 -11.71 15.79
N PRO A 137 2.08 -12.04 16.95
CA PRO A 137 2.32 -11.07 18.02
C PRO A 137 3.13 -9.88 17.53
N ILE A 138 2.69 -8.66 17.88
CA ILE A 138 3.47 -7.44 17.68
C ILE A 138 4.34 -7.28 18.93
N SER A 139 5.59 -7.73 18.86
CA SER A 139 6.54 -7.63 19.98
C SER A 139 7.41 -6.37 19.92
N GLU A 140 7.82 -5.88 21.09
CA GLU A 140 8.74 -4.74 21.22
C GLU A 140 10.13 -5.03 20.63
N GLU A 141 10.57 -6.29 20.67
CA GLU A 141 11.89 -6.74 20.15
C GLU A 141 12.10 -6.42 18.65
N ILE A 142 11.02 -6.32 17.87
CA ILE A 142 11.10 -5.98 16.45
C ILE A 142 11.43 -4.49 16.26
N PHE A 143 11.08 -3.63 17.22
CA PHE A 143 11.46 -2.21 17.19
C PHE A 143 12.91 -2.00 17.63
N ASP A 144 13.44 -2.85 18.52
CA ASP A 144 14.87 -2.89 18.90
C ASP A 144 15.81 -3.26 17.71
N ILE A 145 15.27 -3.86 16.65
CA ILE A 145 16.00 -4.14 15.40
C ILE A 145 16.32 -2.85 14.63
N ALA A 146 15.44 -1.85 14.71
CA ALA A 146 15.60 -0.61 13.98
C ALA A 146 16.53 0.40 14.67
N GLY A 147 16.87 0.17 15.95
CA GLY A 147 17.47 1.22 16.79
C GLY A 147 16.55 2.44 16.93
N LEU A 148 15.24 2.21 16.83
CA LEU A 148 14.16 3.17 17.10
C LEU A 148 13.80 3.12 18.58
#